data_AF-A0A6I3P2T3-F1
#
_entry.id   AF-A0A6I3P2T3-F1
#
_cell.length_a   1.000
_cell.length_b   1.000
_cell.length_c   1.000
_cell.angle_alpha   90.00
_cell.angle_beta   90.00
_cell.angle_gamma   90.00
#
_symmetry.space_group_name_H-M   'P 1'
#
loop_
_entity.id
_entity.type
_entity.pdbx_description
1 polymer ?
#
loop_
_entity_poly.entity_id
_entity_poly.type
_entity_poly.pdbx_seq_one_letter_code
_entity_poly.pdbx_strand_id
1 'polypeptide(L)'
;MKKVIVLMTSLFLLTGCVKVSFTGPKKEEKTSQSTSSKKEPLTFVRADQYKNQDNEILELAEKFIKDHPTIGTPGRLFAFLPGYTFGDEENRFALLYLVNRTTTTIDRDGSFVLNLEYDGEPLLENVTVDYQISESGVLKTNMAAAIPIKITKETEEKMKSLNDSSKAKLTISDFQFKNK
;
A
#
# COMPACT_ATOMS: atom_id res chain seq x y z
N MET A 1 15.76 32.95 -14.87
CA MET A 1 15.86 32.16 -13.61
C MET A 1 14.76 32.63 -12.67
N LYS A 2 13.66 31.88 -12.57
CA LYS A 2 12.56 32.18 -11.63
C LYS A 2 12.69 31.22 -10.44
N LYS A 3 12.98 31.75 -9.26
CA LYS A 3 13.01 30.98 -8.01
C LYS A 3 11.56 30.83 -7.55
N VAL A 4 11.03 29.61 -7.59
CA VAL A 4 9.74 29.29 -6.98
C VAL A 4 9.99 29.10 -5.50
N ILE A 5 9.51 30.05 -4.70
CA ILE A 5 9.47 29.93 -3.24
C ILE A 5 8.25 29.08 -2.93
N VAL A 6 8.46 27.82 -2.52
CA VAL A 6 7.42 26.94 -2.01
C VAL A 6 7.13 27.38 -0.58
N LEU A 7 5.95 27.98 -0.37
CA LEU A 7 5.49 28.42 0.93
C LEU A 7 4.91 27.22 1.68
N MET A 8 5.66 26.73 2.68
CA MET A 8 5.20 25.69 3.61
C MET A 8 4.20 26.28 4.61
N THR A 9 2.91 26.24 4.27
CA THR A 9 1.84 26.42 5.26
C THR A 9 1.58 25.10 5.96
N SER A 10 2.23 24.94 7.11
CA SER A 10 1.95 23.90 8.10
C SER A 10 0.57 24.13 8.71
N LEU A 11 -0.44 23.40 8.22
CA LEU A 11 -1.72 23.27 8.91
C LEU A 11 -1.69 21.98 9.75
N PHE A 12 -1.27 22.14 11.00
CA PHE A 12 -1.43 21.14 12.05
C PHE A 12 -2.93 20.93 12.34
N LEU A 13 -3.49 19.85 11.83
CA LEU A 13 -4.72 19.26 12.37
C LEU A 13 -4.39 17.86 12.88
N LEU A 14 -3.90 17.79 14.12
CA LEU A 14 -3.97 16.56 14.92
C LEU A 14 -5.46 16.26 15.17
N THR A 15 -6.08 15.54 14.24
CA THR A 15 -7.30 14.79 14.50
C THR A 15 -6.88 13.33 14.71
N GLY A 16 -7.37 12.74 15.80
CA GLY A 16 -6.81 11.53 16.40
C GLY A 16 -6.62 10.36 15.42
N CYS A 17 -5.50 9.65 15.58
CA CYS A 17 -5.18 8.44 14.86
C CYS A 17 -6.23 7.35 15.15
N VAL A 18 -7.21 7.17 14.27
CA VAL A 18 -7.90 5.89 14.17
C VAL A 18 -6.97 4.94 13.40
N LYS A 19 -6.32 4.02 14.12
CA LYS A 19 -5.46 2.99 13.53
C LYS A 19 -6.35 1.92 12.88
N VAL A 20 -6.74 2.12 11.62
CA VAL A 20 -7.44 1.09 10.83
C VAL A 20 -6.41 0.31 10.03
N SER A 21 -6.00 -0.86 10.52
CA SER A 21 -5.10 -1.75 9.80
C SER A 21 -5.94 -2.71 8.96
N PHE A 22 -5.87 -2.63 7.64
CA PHE A 22 -6.62 -3.50 6.75
C PHE A 22 -5.88 -4.84 6.64
N THR A 23 -6.14 -5.75 7.56
CA THR A 23 -5.82 -7.17 7.35
C THR A 23 -7.06 -7.82 6.73
N GLY A 24 -6.97 -8.20 5.46
CA GLY A 24 -8.06 -8.86 4.74
C GLY A 24 -8.58 -10.14 5.43
N PRO A 25 -9.78 -10.61 5.07
CA PRO A 25 -10.50 -11.64 5.81
C PRO A 25 -9.75 -12.98 5.83
N LYS A 26 -9.70 -13.59 7.03
CA LYS A 26 -9.32 -14.99 7.24
C LYS A 26 -10.34 -15.89 6.55
N LYS A 27 -10.01 -16.44 5.39
CA LYS A 27 -10.66 -17.67 4.92
C LYS A 27 -10.08 -18.82 5.75
N GLU A 28 -10.91 -19.45 6.58
CA GLU A 28 -10.59 -20.71 7.25
C GLU A 28 -10.41 -21.79 6.18
N GLU A 29 -9.16 -22.18 5.95
CA GLU A 29 -8.82 -23.35 5.15
C GLU A 29 -8.32 -24.43 6.12
N LYS A 30 -8.97 -25.59 6.05
CA LYS A 30 -8.82 -26.71 6.97
C LYS A 30 -7.35 -27.13 7.16
N THR A 31 -7.07 -27.45 8.41
CA THR A 31 -5.87 -28.06 9.00
C THR A 31 -5.02 -28.86 8.02
N SER A 32 -3.86 -28.30 7.67
CA SER A 32 -2.65 -29.07 7.38
C SER A 32 -1.53 -28.45 8.20
N GLN A 33 -1.07 -29.23 9.16
CA GLN A 33 0.07 -29.02 10.03
C GLN A 33 1.25 -28.42 9.24
N SER A 34 1.39 -27.10 9.25
CA SER A 34 2.60 -26.43 8.76
C SER A 34 3.44 -26.09 9.97
N THR A 35 4.61 -26.75 10.03
CA THR A 35 5.76 -26.34 10.82
C THR A 35 5.82 -24.82 10.91
N SER A 36 5.95 -24.28 12.12
CA SER A 36 6.08 -22.84 12.39
C SER A 36 7.37 -22.31 11.76
N SER A 37 7.41 -22.16 10.44
CA SER A 37 8.45 -21.43 9.73
C SER A 37 8.27 -19.97 10.10
N LYS A 38 9.12 -19.51 11.01
CA LYS A 38 9.21 -18.13 11.48
C LYS A 38 9.23 -17.20 10.26
N LYS A 39 8.19 -16.39 10.06
CA LYS A 39 8.11 -15.46 8.93
C LYS A 39 9.28 -14.48 9.03
N GLU A 40 10.08 -14.40 7.97
CA GLU A 40 11.16 -13.42 7.89
C GLU A 40 10.58 -11.99 7.95
N PRO A 41 11.27 -11.04 8.61
CA PRO A 41 10.80 -9.67 8.68
C PRO A 41 10.83 -8.99 7.30
N LEU A 42 9.85 -8.13 7.05
CA LEU A 42 9.78 -7.30 5.85
C LEU A 42 10.84 -6.19 5.89
N THR A 43 11.41 -5.88 4.73
CA THR A 43 12.15 -4.64 4.50
C THR A 43 11.34 -3.71 3.61
N PHE A 44 11.27 -2.43 3.95
CA PHE A 44 10.67 -1.43 3.06
C PHE A 44 11.64 -1.13 1.92
N VAL A 45 11.16 -1.15 0.68
CA VAL A 45 11.95 -0.72 -0.48
C VAL A 45 11.65 0.74 -0.80
N ARG A 46 12.72 1.51 -1.00
CA ARG A 46 12.69 2.90 -1.47
C ARG A 46 13.36 2.94 -2.84
N ALA A 47 12.70 3.54 -3.81
CA ALA A 47 13.30 3.68 -5.14
C ALA A 47 14.54 4.59 -5.11
N ASP A 48 15.46 4.36 -6.03
CA ASP A 48 16.78 5.00 -6.02
C ASP A 48 16.72 6.52 -6.04
N GLN A 49 15.78 7.09 -6.81
CA GLN A 49 15.60 8.54 -6.91
C GLN A 49 15.20 9.21 -5.58
N TYR A 50 14.65 8.45 -4.63
CA TYR A 50 14.18 8.97 -3.34
C TYR A 50 15.11 8.67 -2.17
N LYS A 51 16.23 7.94 -2.36
CA LYS A 51 17.10 7.49 -1.25
C LYS A 51 17.74 8.64 -0.46
N ASN A 52 17.99 9.76 -1.12
CA ASN A 52 18.68 10.93 -0.53
C ASN A 52 17.77 12.16 -0.42
N GLN A 53 16.45 11.94 -0.38
CA GLN A 53 15.46 13.00 -0.30
C GLN A 53 14.60 12.79 0.94
N ASP A 54 14.37 13.85 1.71
CA ASP A 54 13.38 13.86 2.77
C ASP A 54 12.00 13.69 2.14
N ASN A 55 11.23 12.70 2.62
CA ASN A 55 9.90 12.42 2.11
C ASN A 55 9.07 11.80 3.22
N GLU A 56 8.23 12.63 3.83
CA GLU A 56 7.41 12.27 4.99
C GLU A 56 6.50 11.06 4.70
N ILE A 57 5.98 10.92 3.48
CA ILE A 57 5.11 9.80 3.10
C ILE A 57 5.91 8.49 3.06
N LEU A 58 7.12 8.50 2.50
CA LEU A 58 7.98 7.32 2.45
C LEU A 58 8.55 6.96 3.83
N GLU A 59 8.82 7.96 4.68
CA GLU A 59 9.24 7.74 6.06
C GLU A 59 8.12 7.13 6.91
N LEU A 60 6.91 7.65 6.78
CA LEU A 60 5.70 7.05 7.36
C LEU A 60 5.55 5.61 6.87
N ALA A 61 5.80 5.38 5.57
CA ALA A 61 5.63 4.07 4.98
C ALA A 61 6.64 3.03 5.49
N GLU A 62 7.89 3.43 5.55
CA GLU A 62 8.97 2.64 6.11
C GLU A 62 8.72 2.33 7.60
N LYS A 63 8.28 3.33 8.37
CA LYS A 63 7.96 3.15 9.79
C LYS A 63 6.84 2.13 9.97
N PHE A 64 5.79 2.17 9.15
CA PHE A 64 4.70 1.21 9.23
C PHE A 64 5.20 -0.24 9.05
N ILE A 65 6.09 -0.48 8.09
CA ILE A 65 6.67 -1.82 7.86
C ILE A 65 7.57 -2.26 9.02
N LYS A 66 8.35 -1.34 9.61
CA LYS A 66 9.15 -1.61 10.82
C LYS A 66 8.27 -2.01 12.01
N ASP A 67 7.13 -1.34 12.19
CA ASP A 67 6.16 -1.64 13.25
C ASP A 67 5.38 -2.95 12.98
N HIS A 68 5.28 -3.37 11.72
CA HIS A 68 4.50 -4.53 11.29
C HIS A 68 5.30 -5.48 10.36
N PRO A 69 6.42 -6.07 10.83
CA PRO A 69 7.40 -6.73 9.97
C PRO A 69 6.93 -8.08 9.40
N THR A 70 5.81 -8.64 9.88
CA THR A 70 5.36 -9.99 9.51
C THR A 70 4.05 -10.02 8.71
N ILE A 71 3.61 -8.87 8.19
CA ILE A 71 2.40 -8.76 7.33
C ILE A 71 2.51 -9.67 6.10
N GLY A 72 1.36 -10.20 5.70
CA GLY A 72 1.21 -11.05 4.51
C GLY A 72 1.36 -12.54 4.78
N THR A 73 1.08 -13.33 3.75
CA THR A 73 1.13 -14.80 3.80
C THR A 73 2.30 -15.29 2.93
N PRO A 74 3.18 -16.17 3.44
CA PRO A 74 4.25 -16.79 2.65
C PRO A 74 3.73 -17.33 1.31
N GLY A 75 4.49 -17.11 0.24
CA GLY A 75 4.14 -17.55 -1.11
C GLY A 75 3.14 -16.65 -1.85
N ARG A 76 2.69 -15.53 -1.27
CA ARG A 76 1.68 -14.65 -1.90
C ARG A 76 2.17 -13.22 -2.12
N LEU A 77 1.70 -12.62 -3.21
CA LEU A 77 1.70 -11.17 -3.36
C LEU A 77 0.45 -10.63 -2.64
N PHE A 78 0.63 -9.60 -1.82
CA PHE A 78 -0.46 -9.04 -1.03
C PHE A 78 -0.48 -7.52 -1.17
N ALA A 79 -1.66 -6.95 -1.29
CA ALA A 79 -1.85 -5.50 -1.26
C ALA A 79 -2.76 -5.11 -0.10
N PHE A 80 -2.47 -3.97 0.53
CA PHE A 80 -3.34 -3.41 1.56
C PHE A 80 -3.22 -1.89 1.63
N LEU A 81 -4.29 -1.25 2.10
CA LEU A 81 -4.33 0.17 2.44
C LEU A 81 -4.25 0.25 3.96
N PRO A 82 -3.44 1.10 4.60
CA PRO A 82 -3.50 1.32 6.05
C PRO A 82 -4.37 2.52 6.45
N GLY A 83 -5.11 3.09 5.49
CA GLY A 83 -5.95 4.28 5.71
C GLY A 83 -5.25 5.63 5.61
N TYR A 84 -3.97 5.68 5.19
CA TYR A 84 -3.28 6.95 4.94
C TYR A 84 -3.69 7.56 3.60
N THR A 85 -4.13 8.81 3.64
CA THR A 85 -4.43 9.64 2.47
C THR A 85 -3.63 10.94 2.51
N PHE A 86 -3.30 11.49 1.34
CA PHE A 86 -2.48 12.70 1.21
C PHE A 86 -2.73 13.41 -0.12
N GLY A 87 -2.15 14.60 -0.27
CA GLY A 87 -2.33 15.47 -1.43
C GLY A 87 -3.36 16.58 -1.20
N ASP A 88 -3.78 17.22 -2.29
CA ASP A 88 -4.68 18.38 -2.30
C ASP A 88 -6.07 18.03 -2.86
N GLU A 89 -6.91 19.05 -3.12
CA GLU A 89 -8.27 18.83 -3.63
C GLU A 89 -8.28 18.28 -5.07
N GLU A 90 -7.27 18.58 -5.87
CA GLU A 90 -7.17 18.15 -7.28
C GLU A 90 -6.46 16.78 -7.42
N ASN A 91 -5.52 16.53 -6.51
CA ASN A 91 -4.64 15.36 -6.50
C ASN A 91 -4.66 14.70 -5.12
N ARG A 92 -5.74 13.93 -4.88
CA ARG A 92 -5.91 13.12 -3.68
C ARG A 92 -5.42 11.69 -3.90
N PHE A 93 -4.65 11.17 -2.96
CA PHE A 93 -4.09 9.83 -3.03
C PHE A 93 -4.35 9.03 -1.75
N ALA A 94 -4.48 7.72 -1.89
CA ALA A 94 -4.32 6.76 -0.79
C ALA A 94 -2.99 6.02 -0.93
N LEU A 95 -2.37 5.70 0.21
CA LEU A 95 -1.12 4.94 0.24
C LEU A 95 -1.41 3.44 0.18
N LEU A 96 -1.17 2.82 -0.96
CA LEU A 96 -1.22 1.36 -1.11
C LEU A 96 0.14 0.75 -0.79
N TYR A 97 0.14 -0.39 -0.11
CA TYR A 97 1.33 -1.22 0.05
C TYR A 97 1.22 -2.44 -0.83
N LEU A 98 2.31 -2.77 -1.51
CA LEU A 98 2.48 -4.06 -2.17
C LEU A 98 3.56 -4.85 -1.45
N VAL A 99 3.20 -6.00 -0.91
CA VAL A 99 4.07 -6.88 -0.12
C VAL A 99 4.37 -8.14 -0.92
N ASN A 100 5.65 -8.39 -1.17
CA ASN A 100 6.10 -9.58 -1.87
C ASN A 100 6.56 -10.65 -0.88
N ARG A 101 5.71 -11.65 -0.63
CA ARG A 101 6.08 -12.87 0.09
C ARG A 101 6.32 -14.07 -0.85
N THR A 102 6.34 -13.84 -2.15
CA THR A 102 6.64 -14.87 -3.15
C THR A 102 8.15 -15.10 -3.25
N THR A 103 8.56 -16.11 -4.01
CA THR A 103 9.97 -16.33 -4.37
C THR A 103 10.41 -15.53 -5.60
N THR A 104 9.49 -14.81 -6.25
CA THR A 104 9.73 -14.10 -7.51
C THR A 104 9.99 -12.64 -7.21
N THR A 105 11.09 -12.09 -7.72
CA THR A 105 11.36 -10.65 -7.63
C THR A 105 10.55 -9.89 -8.69
N ILE A 106 9.97 -8.75 -8.31
CA ILE A 106 9.39 -7.79 -9.25
C ILE A 106 10.48 -6.77 -9.58
N ASP A 107 11.14 -6.95 -10.72
CA ASP A 107 12.33 -6.20 -11.16
C ASP A 107 12.11 -5.34 -12.41
N ARG A 108 10.85 -5.23 -12.85
CA ARG A 108 10.43 -4.46 -14.01
C ARG A 108 9.04 -3.90 -13.79
N ASP A 109 8.70 -2.91 -14.61
CA ASP A 109 7.39 -2.28 -14.54
C ASP A 109 6.27 -3.28 -14.83
N GLY A 110 5.11 -2.99 -14.26
CA GLY A 110 3.95 -3.85 -14.38
C GLY A 110 2.70 -3.14 -13.91
N SER A 111 1.63 -3.92 -13.81
CA SER A 111 0.36 -3.43 -13.30
C SER A 111 -0.47 -4.57 -12.74
N PHE A 112 -1.42 -4.23 -11.89
CA PHE A 112 -2.50 -5.12 -11.47
C PHE A 112 -3.78 -4.31 -11.30
N VAL A 113 -4.92 -4.98 -11.30
CA VAL A 113 -6.21 -4.36 -11.02
C VAL A 113 -6.53 -4.54 -9.55
N LEU A 114 -6.96 -3.48 -8.88
CA LEU A 114 -7.37 -3.46 -7.48
C LEU A 114 -8.88 -3.21 -7.38
N ASN A 115 -9.53 -3.99 -6.53
CA ASN A 115 -10.90 -3.73 -6.07
C ASN A 115 -10.90 -3.65 -4.55
N LEU A 116 -11.66 -2.70 -4.00
CA LEU A 116 -11.96 -2.59 -2.59
C LEU A 116 -13.48 -2.56 -2.41
N GLU A 117 -13.99 -3.52 -1.65
CA GLU A 117 -15.38 -3.58 -1.22
C GLU A 117 -15.45 -3.33 0.30
N TYR A 118 -16.55 -2.75 0.76
CA TYR A 118 -16.89 -2.66 2.18
C TYR A 118 -18.36 -3.04 2.39
N ASP A 119 -18.59 -4.05 3.22
CA ASP A 119 -19.93 -4.57 3.52
C ASP A 119 -20.73 -4.96 2.26
N GLY A 120 -20.02 -5.46 1.23
CA GLY A 120 -20.59 -5.84 -0.06
C GLY A 120 -20.67 -4.72 -1.09
N GLU A 121 -20.47 -3.46 -0.70
CA GLU A 121 -20.53 -2.30 -1.59
C GLU A 121 -19.14 -1.93 -2.14
N PRO A 122 -19.00 -1.64 -3.45
CA PRO A 122 -17.72 -1.24 -4.04
C PRO A 122 -17.33 0.17 -3.57
N LEU A 123 -16.10 0.29 -3.06
CA LEU A 123 -15.45 1.57 -2.76
C LEU A 123 -14.42 1.96 -3.84
N LEU A 124 -13.69 0.98 -4.35
CA LEU A 124 -12.81 1.11 -5.50
C LEU A 124 -13.10 -0.07 -6.43
N GLU A 125 -13.35 0.22 -7.70
CA GLU A 125 -13.68 -0.80 -8.69
C GLU A 125 -12.77 -0.67 -9.91
N ASN A 126 -12.16 -1.78 -10.30
CA ASN A 126 -11.30 -1.92 -11.48
C ASN A 126 -10.17 -0.88 -11.56
N VAL A 127 -9.60 -0.51 -10.42
CA VAL A 127 -8.50 0.47 -10.36
C VAL A 127 -7.23 -0.18 -10.88
N THR A 128 -6.75 0.26 -12.04
CA THR A 128 -5.43 -0.15 -12.53
C THR A 128 -4.36 0.53 -11.70
N VAL A 129 -3.51 -0.27 -11.05
CA VAL A 129 -2.37 0.19 -10.28
C VAL A 129 -1.11 -0.09 -11.08
N ASP A 130 -0.46 0.97 -11.55
CA ASP A 130 0.84 0.89 -12.19
C ASP A 130 1.94 0.71 -11.13
N TYR A 131 2.79 -0.29 -11.34
CA TYR A 131 4.01 -0.49 -10.58
C TYR A 131 5.20 -0.09 -11.45
N GLN A 132 5.92 0.96 -11.05
CA GLN A 132 7.09 1.44 -11.76
C GLN A 132 8.32 1.27 -10.87
N ILE A 133 9.37 0.65 -11.40
CA ILE A 133 10.62 0.44 -10.65
C ILE A 133 11.28 1.77 -10.27
N SER A 134 11.15 2.79 -11.13
CA SER A 134 11.64 4.14 -10.83
C SER A 134 10.97 4.73 -9.60
N GLU A 135 9.68 4.49 -9.39
CA GLU A 135 8.88 5.10 -8.31
C GLU A 135 8.86 4.24 -7.04
N SER A 136 8.78 2.92 -7.18
CA SER A 136 8.56 1.99 -6.07
C SER A 136 9.77 1.10 -5.75
N GLY A 137 10.80 1.08 -6.60
CA GLY A 137 12.01 0.28 -6.45
C GLY A 137 11.85 -1.18 -6.88
N VAL A 138 12.92 -1.98 -6.77
CA VAL A 138 12.87 -3.42 -7.07
C VAL A 138 12.33 -4.18 -5.86
N LEU A 139 11.17 -4.84 -6.00
CA LEU A 139 10.49 -5.52 -4.91
C LEU A 139 10.87 -7.00 -4.84
N LYS A 140 11.91 -7.30 -4.07
CA LYS A 140 12.39 -8.66 -3.80
C LYS A 140 11.50 -9.41 -2.81
N THR A 141 11.77 -10.69 -2.63
CA THR A 141 11.17 -11.51 -1.57
C THR A 141 11.33 -10.84 -0.20
N ASN A 142 10.28 -10.87 0.61
CA ASN A 142 10.22 -10.26 1.94
C ASN A 142 10.45 -8.74 1.93
N MET A 143 10.02 -8.06 0.85
CA MET A 143 9.97 -6.61 0.80
C MET A 143 8.55 -6.09 0.68
N ALA A 144 8.37 -4.80 1.02
CA ALA A 144 7.15 -4.06 0.81
C ALA A 144 7.46 -2.71 0.14
N ALA A 145 6.67 -2.34 -0.86
CA ALA A 145 6.73 -1.05 -1.53
C ALA A 145 5.48 -0.23 -1.24
N ALA A 146 5.62 1.10 -1.23
CA ALA A 146 4.51 2.04 -1.21
C ALA A 146 4.17 2.50 -2.63
N ILE A 147 2.87 2.60 -2.93
CA ILE A 147 2.34 3.04 -4.22
C ILE A 147 1.20 4.04 -3.95
N PRO A 148 1.32 5.31 -4.40
CA PRO A 148 0.20 6.23 -4.38
C PRO A 148 -0.87 5.78 -5.38
N ILE A 149 -2.12 5.59 -4.93
CA ILE A 149 -3.27 5.41 -5.82
C ILE A 149 -4.15 6.64 -5.78
N LYS A 150 -4.53 7.15 -6.96
CA LYS A 150 -5.42 8.32 -7.04
C LYS A 150 -6.83 7.93 -6.58
N ILE A 151 -7.42 8.76 -5.73
CA ILE A 151 -8.79 8.58 -5.22
C ILE A 151 -9.58 9.88 -5.34
N THR A 152 -10.90 9.80 -5.25
CA THR A 152 -11.76 10.99 -5.13
C THR A 152 -11.90 11.41 -3.66
N LYS A 153 -12.28 12.67 -3.41
CA LYS A 153 -12.63 13.14 -2.06
C LYS A 153 -13.77 12.32 -1.45
N GLU A 154 -14.78 11.97 -2.23
CA GLU A 154 -15.88 11.10 -1.81
C GLU A 154 -15.36 9.71 -1.35
N THR A 155 -14.41 9.15 -2.10
CA THR A 155 -13.76 7.88 -1.74
C THR A 155 -12.99 8.00 -0.43
N GLU A 156 -12.24 9.10 -0.25
CA GLU A 156 -11.52 9.37 1.01
C GLU A 156 -12.48 9.46 2.20
N GLU A 157 -13.57 10.21 2.07
CA GLU A 157 -14.57 10.37 3.12
C GLU A 157 -15.22 9.03 3.48
N LYS A 158 -15.54 8.21 2.46
CA LYS A 158 -16.00 6.82 2.67
C LYS A 158 -14.95 5.96 3.36
N MET A 159 -13.67 6.05 2.98
CA MET A 159 -12.59 5.31 3.64
C MET A 159 -12.40 5.72 5.11
N LYS A 160 -12.63 7.00 5.45
CA LYS A 160 -12.53 7.51 6.83
C LYS A 160 -13.70 7.08 7.72
N SER A 161 -14.87 6.81 7.13
CA SER A 161 -16.05 6.35 7.90
C SER A 161 -16.03 4.85 8.18
N LEU A 162 -15.08 4.10 7.61
CA LEU A 162 -14.93 2.67 7.85
C LEU A 162 -14.44 2.43 9.29
N ASN A 163 -15.27 1.76 10.08
CA ASN A 163 -15.01 1.50 11.50
C ASN A 163 -14.72 0.01 11.80
N ASP A 164 -15.08 -0.89 10.89
CA ASP A 164 -14.85 -2.32 11.02
C ASP A 164 -14.08 -2.88 9.81
N SER A 165 -12.76 -3.03 9.98
CA SER A 165 -11.89 -3.58 8.94
C SER A 165 -12.26 -4.98 8.47
N SER A 166 -13.01 -5.77 9.27
CA SER A 166 -13.41 -7.13 8.88
C SER A 166 -14.44 -7.16 7.75
N LYS A 167 -15.15 -6.04 7.54
CA LYS A 167 -16.09 -5.83 6.44
C LYS A 167 -15.41 -5.39 5.15
N ALA A 168 -14.13 -5.00 5.22
CA ALA A 168 -13.36 -4.59 4.06
C ALA A 168 -12.78 -5.81 3.34
N LYS A 169 -12.93 -5.84 2.02
CA LYS A 169 -12.38 -6.88 1.17
C LYS A 169 -11.63 -6.23 0.01
N LEU A 170 -10.31 -6.30 0.08
CA LEU A 170 -9.42 -5.89 -0.99
C LEU A 170 -9.02 -7.11 -1.81
N THR A 171 -9.15 -7.02 -3.13
CA THR A 171 -8.67 -8.03 -4.07
C THR A 171 -7.77 -7.38 -5.11
N ILE A 172 -6.79 -8.15 -5.58
CA ILE A 172 -5.94 -7.77 -6.70
C ILE A 172 -5.97 -8.85 -7.77
N SER A 173 -5.88 -8.47 -9.04
CA SER A 173 -5.59 -9.41 -10.12
C SER A 173 -4.16 -9.95 -9.99
N ASP A 174 -3.84 -10.94 -10.83
CA ASP A 174 -2.44 -11.30 -11.05
C ASP A 174 -1.64 -10.08 -11.52
N PHE A 175 -0.40 -10.01 -11.07
CA PHE A 175 0.54 -8.98 -11.48
C PHE A 175 0.99 -9.25 -12.91
N GLN A 176 0.78 -8.27 -13.79
CA GLN A 176 1.16 -8.35 -15.19
C GLN A 176 2.41 -7.50 -15.41
N PHE A 177 3.48 -8.13 -15.86
CA PHE A 177 4.69 -7.39 -16.26
C PHE A 177 4.43 -6.66 -17.58
N LYS A 178 4.90 -5.40 -17.67
CA LYS A 178 4.94 -4.69 -18.95
C LYS A 178 6.01 -5.31 -19.85
N ASN A 179 5.71 -5.39 -21.14
CA ASN A 179 6.66 -5.84 -22.14
C ASN A 179 7.85 -4.87 -22.19
N LYS A 180 9.04 -5.41 -22.45
CA LYS A 180 10.26 -4.63 -22.65
C LYS A 180 10.26 -3.91 -24.00
#